data_AF-A0A1Y0H6G8-F1
#
_entry.id   AF-A0A1Y0H6G8-F1
#
_cell.length_a   1.000
_cell.length_b   1.000
_cell.length_c   1.000
_cell.angle_alpha   90.00
_cell.angle_beta   90.00
_cell.angle_gamma   90.00
#
_symmetry.space_group_name_H-M   'P 1'
#
loop_
_entity.id
_entity.type
_entity.pdbx_description
1 polymer ?
#
loop_
_entity_poly.entity_id
_entity_poly.type
_entity_poly.pdbx_seq_one_letter_code
_entity_poly.pdbx_strand_id
1 'polypeptide(L)'
;MASAGLLGGCRNQPLSTLMPLSLNREWTYDVGPVLQARVRTLAVKGRVPVSQSEGWRLETPEGESHLVWENGELLASQWGGVRFSPPLTLIPAAEQAEWNGTMGWPGAETRASAVITRKVVRELWRGSERDLHEVIHSFRGENAIEIDSAYLRGVGLIRQDVYENDLQVRRLRLLARESGETATKDPAKDPK
;
A
#
# COMPACT_ATOMS: atom_id res chain seq x y z
N MET A 1 6.06 -46.49 1.71
CA MET A 1 5.32 -45.24 1.99
C MET A 1 6.34 -44.12 2.03
N ALA A 2 6.34 -43.24 1.03
CA ALA A 2 7.23 -42.10 0.96
C ALA A 2 6.35 -40.85 0.81
N SER A 3 6.28 -40.05 1.87
CA SER A 3 5.68 -38.73 1.86
C SER A 3 6.67 -37.77 1.21
N ALA A 4 6.39 -37.35 -0.01
CA ALA A 4 7.18 -36.36 -0.75
C ALA A 4 6.42 -35.03 -0.80
N GLY A 5 7.14 -33.96 -0.48
CA GLY A 5 6.64 -32.65 -0.09
C GLY A 5 5.79 -31.91 -1.12
N LEU A 6 4.76 -31.25 -0.60
CA LEU A 6 4.06 -30.16 -1.26
C LEU A 6 4.95 -28.90 -1.21
N LEU A 7 5.88 -28.77 -2.15
CA LEU A 7 6.46 -27.47 -2.52
C LEU A 7 5.46 -26.74 -3.45
N GLY A 8 4.37 -26.27 -2.86
CA GLY A 8 3.31 -25.53 -3.54
C GLY A 8 3.68 -24.07 -3.77
N GLY A 9 4.27 -23.79 -4.94
CA GLY A 9 4.13 -22.58 -5.77
C GLY A 9 3.98 -21.19 -5.12
N CYS A 10 5.07 -20.41 -5.14
CA CYS A 10 5.03 -18.95 -4.96
C CYS A 10 4.38 -18.17 -6.13
N ARG A 11 3.78 -18.84 -7.13
CA ARG A 11 3.28 -18.19 -8.36
C ARG A 11 1.85 -17.62 -8.28
N ASN A 12 1.02 -18.06 -7.33
CA ASN A 12 -0.39 -17.62 -7.22
C ASN A 12 -0.71 -16.99 -5.85
N GLN A 13 0.18 -16.15 -5.31
CA GLN A 13 -0.15 -15.45 -4.07
C GLN A 13 -1.27 -14.42 -4.30
N PRO A 14 -2.26 -14.33 -3.40
CA PRO A 14 -3.39 -13.41 -3.56
C PRO A 14 -2.91 -11.95 -3.51
N LEU A 15 -3.60 -11.05 -4.19
CA LEU A 15 -3.27 -9.62 -4.22
C LEU A 15 -3.28 -8.98 -2.83
N SER A 16 -4.04 -9.54 -1.89
CA SER A 16 -4.05 -9.12 -0.49
C SER A 16 -2.67 -9.15 0.19
N THR A 17 -1.73 -9.94 -0.35
CA THR A 17 -0.33 -9.94 0.12
C THR A 17 0.45 -8.68 -0.27
N LEU A 18 -0.02 -7.88 -1.24
CA LEU A 18 0.62 -6.63 -1.65
C LEU A 18 0.48 -5.53 -0.61
N MET A 19 -0.58 -5.56 0.19
CA MET A 19 -0.78 -4.70 1.33
C MET A 19 -1.37 -5.52 2.48
N PRO A 20 -0.53 -6.20 3.28
CA PRO A 20 -1.01 -7.05 4.37
C PRO A 20 -1.52 -6.16 5.51
N LEU A 21 -2.85 -6.08 5.65
CA LEU A 21 -3.52 -5.31 6.70
C LEU A 21 -3.85 -6.21 7.89
N SER A 22 -3.18 -5.97 9.01
CA SER A 22 -3.40 -6.66 10.29
C SER A 22 -3.19 -5.71 11.46
N LEU A 23 -3.87 -5.97 12.58
CA LEU A 23 -3.70 -5.18 13.80
C LEU A 23 -2.22 -5.11 14.22
N ASN A 24 -1.79 -3.95 14.73
CA ASN A 24 -0.41 -3.67 15.19
C ASN A 24 0.68 -3.80 14.10
N ARG A 25 0.30 -3.90 12.83
CA ARG A 25 1.27 -3.80 11.73
C ARG A 25 1.69 -2.34 11.59
N GLU A 26 3.00 -2.14 11.43
CA GLU A 26 3.58 -0.82 11.25
C GLU A 26 4.57 -0.81 10.09
N TRP A 27 4.62 0.33 9.40
CA TRP A 27 5.62 0.64 8.39
C TRP A 27 6.26 1.97 8.73
N THR A 28 7.56 2.07 8.53
CA THR A 28 8.29 3.32 8.70
C THR A 28 8.74 3.80 7.34
N TYR A 29 8.42 5.03 7.01
CA TYR A 29 8.66 5.65 5.72
C TYR A 29 9.52 6.89 5.87
N ASP A 30 10.34 7.15 4.87
CA ASP A 30 10.89 8.47 4.63
C ASP A 30 9.94 9.23 3.71
N VAL A 31 9.43 10.38 4.17
CA VAL A 31 8.36 11.14 3.52
C VAL A 31 8.76 12.60 3.37
N GLY A 32 8.74 13.11 2.15
CA GLY A 32 8.91 14.55 1.89
C GLY A 32 9.47 14.84 0.49
N PRO A 33 9.74 16.11 0.18
CA PRO A 33 10.58 16.48 -0.96
C PRO A 33 11.97 15.85 -0.77
N VAL A 34 12.67 15.51 -1.85
CA VAL A 34 13.99 14.82 -1.81
C VAL A 34 15.00 15.46 -0.85
N LEU A 35 14.89 16.77 -0.62
CA LEU A 35 15.80 17.56 0.24
C LEU A 35 15.27 17.85 1.67
N GLN A 36 14.04 17.47 2.01
CA GLN A 36 13.40 17.76 3.31
C GLN A 36 12.65 16.55 3.89
N ALA A 37 13.14 15.35 3.58
CA ALA A 37 12.47 14.11 3.93
C ALA A 37 12.42 13.90 5.46
N ARG A 38 11.29 13.40 5.95
CA ARG A 38 11.04 13.16 7.38
C ARG A 38 10.60 11.72 7.58
N VAL A 39 11.09 11.10 8.65
CA VAL A 39 10.69 9.75 9.06
C VAL A 39 9.26 9.77 9.61
N ARG A 40 8.41 8.86 9.11
CA ARG A 40 7.00 8.70 9.48
C ARG A 40 6.64 7.25 9.72
N THR A 41 5.86 7.00 10.76
CA THR A 41 5.32 5.67 11.03
C THR A 41 3.84 5.63 10.62
N LEU A 42 3.49 4.68 9.77
CA LEU A 42 2.13 4.29 9.43
C LEU A 42 1.78 3.05 10.23
N ALA A 43 0.76 3.13 11.09
CA ALA A 43 0.36 2.02 11.95
C ALA A 43 -1.10 1.66 11.76
N VAL A 44 -1.42 0.36 11.77
CA VAL A 44 -2.81 -0.12 11.80
C VAL A 44 -3.32 0.03 13.23
N LYS A 45 -4.35 0.87 13.43
CA LYS A 45 -4.85 1.24 14.76
C LYS A 45 -6.20 0.62 15.12
N GLY A 46 -6.97 0.19 14.13
CA GLY A 46 -8.26 -0.44 14.40
C GLY A 46 -9.06 -0.71 13.13
N ARG A 47 -10.33 -1.03 13.33
CA ARG A 47 -11.30 -1.25 12.26
C ARG A 47 -12.13 0.01 12.00
N VAL A 48 -12.57 0.18 10.75
CA VAL A 48 -13.41 1.32 10.34
C VAL A 48 -14.23 0.93 9.11
N PRO A 49 -15.47 1.41 8.93
CA PRO A 49 -16.20 1.25 7.68
C PRO A 49 -15.46 1.95 6.51
N VAL A 50 -15.37 1.27 5.36
CA VAL A 50 -14.71 1.81 4.15
C VAL A 50 -15.65 1.82 2.96
N SER A 51 -16.28 0.68 2.70
CA SER A 51 -17.25 0.47 1.62
C SER A 51 -18.50 -0.15 2.27
N GLN A 52 -19.07 -1.19 1.66
CA GLN A 52 -20.05 -2.08 2.26
C GLN A 52 -19.44 -2.99 3.36
N SER A 53 -18.10 -2.98 3.48
CA SER A 53 -17.35 -3.82 4.42
C SER A 53 -16.57 -3.02 5.47
N GLU A 54 -16.28 -3.69 6.57
CA GLU A 54 -15.37 -3.22 7.63
C GLU A 54 -13.91 -3.39 7.18
N GLY A 55 -13.19 -2.27 7.11
CA GLY A 55 -11.78 -2.21 6.76
C GLY A 55 -10.88 -1.92 7.95
N TRP A 56 -9.77 -1.25 7.68
CA TRP A 56 -8.73 -0.92 8.63
C TRP A 56 -8.45 0.59 8.63
N ARG A 57 -8.33 1.15 9.83
CA ARG A 57 -7.83 2.51 10.03
C ARG A 57 -6.32 2.45 10.21
N LEU A 58 -5.62 3.12 9.30
CA LEU A 58 -4.19 3.33 9.38
C LEU A 58 -3.95 4.79 9.75
N GLU A 59 -3.06 5.01 10.70
CA GLU A 59 -2.74 6.35 11.20
C GLU A 59 -1.28 6.71 10.94
N THR A 60 -1.07 7.95 10.55
CA THR A 60 0.21 8.67 10.54
C THR A 60 0.05 9.94 11.37
N PRO A 61 1.14 10.59 11.82
CA PRO A 61 1.04 11.89 12.50
C PRO A 61 0.29 12.97 11.69
N GLU A 62 0.30 12.87 10.36
CA GLU A 62 -0.32 13.83 9.44
C GLU A 62 -1.78 13.52 9.08
N GLY A 63 -2.28 12.33 9.43
CA GLY A 63 -3.65 11.96 9.12
C GLY A 63 -3.86 10.46 8.98
N GLU A 64 -5.09 10.12 8.58
CA GLU A 64 -5.58 8.75 8.58
C GLU A 64 -5.88 8.27 7.16
N SER A 65 -5.75 6.96 6.96
CA SER A 65 -6.19 6.25 5.77
C SER A 65 -7.10 5.09 6.17
N HIS A 66 -8.18 4.90 5.42
CA HIS A 66 -9.21 3.90 5.69
C HIS A 66 -9.26 2.92 4.53
N LEU A 67 -8.76 1.70 4.74
CA LEU A 67 -8.48 0.73 3.66
C LEU A 67 -9.22 -0.59 3.86
N VAL A 68 -9.71 -1.19 2.78
CA VAL A 68 -10.31 -2.53 2.82
C VAL A 68 -9.89 -3.34 1.61
N TRP A 69 -9.64 -4.64 1.80
CA TRP A 69 -9.59 -5.59 0.70
C TRP A 69 -11.01 -6.12 0.44
N GLU A 70 -11.56 -5.86 -0.74
CA GLU A 70 -12.90 -6.27 -1.14
C GLU A 70 -12.84 -6.75 -2.60
N ASN A 71 -13.42 -7.92 -2.91
CA ASN A 71 -13.47 -8.48 -4.27
C ASN A 71 -12.11 -8.58 -5.00
N GLY A 72 -11.00 -8.74 -4.27
CA GLY A 72 -9.66 -8.81 -4.84
C GLY A 72 -9.01 -7.45 -5.12
N GLU A 73 -9.63 -6.37 -4.69
CA GLU A 73 -9.17 -4.99 -4.84
C GLU A 73 -8.84 -4.39 -3.48
N LEU A 74 -7.86 -3.48 -3.44
CA LEU A 74 -7.63 -2.64 -2.27
C LEU A 74 -8.36 -1.32 -2.49
N LEU A 75 -9.35 -1.02 -1.66
CA LEU A 75 -10.15 0.20 -1.72
C LEU A 75 -9.78 1.15 -0.58
N ALA A 76 -9.92 2.45 -0.81
CA ALA A 76 -9.69 3.51 0.17
C ALA A 76 -10.82 4.53 0.18
N SER A 77 -11.53 4.66 1.30
CA SER A 77 -12.49 5.76 1.50
C SER A 77 -11.81 7.04 1.98
N GLN A 78 -10.62 6.90 2.57
CA GLN A 78 -9.75 8.00 2.92
C GLN A 78 -8.30 7.59 2.68
N TRP A 79 -7.50 8.45 2.05
CA TRP A 79 -6.08 8.21 1.80
C TRP A 79 -5.28 9.51 1.83
N GLY A 80 -4.24 9.54 2.67
CA GLY A 80 -3.41 10.75 2.83
C GLY A 80 -4.22 11.99 3.25
N GLY A 81 -5.28 11.81 4.03
CA GLY A 81 -6.19 12.89 4.47
C GLY A 81 -7.26 13.31 3.46
N VAL A 82 -7.25 12.75 2.24
CA VAL A 82 -8.28 13.00 1.22
C VAL A 82 -9.36 11.95 1.31
N ARG A 83 -10.64 12.35 1.30
CA ARG A 83 -11.79 11.44 1.27
C ARG A 83 -12.24 11.19 -0.16
N PHE A 84 -12.67 9.96 -0.44
CA PHE A 84 -13.10 9.53 -1.76
C PHE A 84 -14.52 8.98 -1.72
N SER A 85 -15.37 9.44 -2.63
CA SER A 85 -16.74 8.92 -2.80
C SER A 85 -17.03 8.70 -4.29
N PRO A 86 -17.19 7.45 -4.77
CA PRO A 86 -17.03 6.19 -4.03
C PRO A 86 -15.57 5.95 -3.60
N PRO A 87 -15.28 4.95 -2.72
CA PRO A 87 -13.91 4.60 -2.35
C PRO A 87 -12.99 4.44 -3.56
N LEU A 88 -11.78 4.99 -3.47
CA LEU A 88 -10.77 4.91 -4.52
C LEU A 88 -10.14 3.51 -4.56
N THR A 89 -10.01 2.93 -5.75
CA THR A 89 -9.26 1.68 -5.93
C THR A 89 -7.76 1.95 -5.88
N LEU A 90 -7.08 1.56 -4.80
CA LEU A 90 -5.62 1.68 -4.65
C LEU A 90 -4.86 0.56 -5.37
N ILE A 91 -5.42 -0.65 -5.41
CA ILE A 91 -4.86 -1.78 -6.17
C ILE A 91 -6.03 -2.45 -6.88
N PRO A 92 -6.14 -2.33 -8.22
CA PRO A 92 -7.24 -2.94 -8.97
C PRO A 92 -7.08 -4.46 -9.03
N ALA A 93 -8.18 -5.21 -9.20
CA ALA A 93 -8.12 -6.66 -9.41
C ALA A 93 -7.56 -6.98 -10.81
N ALA A 94 -8.04 -6.25 -11.81
CA ALA A 94 -7.55 -6.25 -13.19
C ALA A 94 -6.27 -5.41 -13.34
N GLU A 95 -5.62 -5.50 -14.50
CA GLU A 95 -4.45 -4.65 -14.82
C GLU A 95 -4.82 -3.20 -15.09
N GLN A 96 -6.09 -2.93 -15.38
CA GLN A 96 -6.61 -1.58 -15.59
C GLN A 96 -7.98 -1.44 -14.94
N ALA A 97 -8.21 -0.28 -14.33
CA ALA A 97 -9.50 0.13 -13.80
C ALA A 97 -9.71 1.63 -14.02
N GLU A 98 -10.97 2.05 -13.93
CA GLU A 98 -11.35 3.46 -13.94
C GLU A 98 -12.09 3.79 -12.65
N TRP A 99 -11.90 5.01 -12.17
CA TRP A 99 -12.61 5.55 -11.02
C TRP A 99 -13.21 6.90 -11.38
N ASN A 100 -14.45 7.14 -10.96
CA ASN A 100 -15.15 8.40 -11.14
C ASN A 100 -15.86 8.75 -9.84
N GLY A 101 -15.58 9.92 -9.28
CA GLY A 101 -16.11 10.28 -7.97
C GLY A 101 -15.77 11.69 -7.54
N THR A 102 -15.83 11.90 -6.22
CA THR A 102 -15.41 13.14 -5.58
C THR A 102 -14.20 12.92 -4.68
N MET A 103 -13.33 13.92 -4.66
CA MET A 103 -12.20 14.04 -3.75
C MET A 103 -12.49 15.17 -2.77
N GLY A 104 -12.46 14.88 -1.48
CA GLY A 104 -12.76 15.83 -0.41
C GLY A 104 -11.57 16.09 0.49
N TRP A 105 -11.25 17.36 0.68
CA TRP A 105 -10.31 17.88 1.68
C TRP A 105 -11.09 18.63 2.77
N PRO A 106 -10.46 18.95 3.92
CA PRO A 106 -11.07 19.87 4.87
C PRO A 106 -11.43 21.21 4.20
N GLY A 107 -12.74 21.48 4.05
CA GLY A 107 -13.26 22.73 3.48
C GLY A 107 -13.37 22.79 1.95
N ALA A 108 -13.02 21.73 1.21
CA ALA A 108 -13.13 21.70 -0.25
C ALA A 108 -13.50 20.32 -0.78
N GLU A 109 -14.26 20.26 -1.87
CA GLU A 109 -14.58 19.03 -2.58
C GLU A 109 -14.55 19.29 -4.09
N THR A 110 -14.02 18.35 -4.85
CA THR A 110 -13.99 18.43 -6.32
C THR A 110 -14.38 17.10 -6.95
N ARG A 111 -14.97 17.15 -8.15
CA ARG A 111 -15.19 15.97 -8.98
C ARG A 111 -13.91 15.63 -9.71
N ALA A 112 -13.57 14.35 -9.75
CA ALA A 112 -12.40 13.86 -10.47
C ALA A 112 -12.67 12.48 -11.05
N SER A 113 -11.91 12.14 -12.08
CA SER A 113 -11.80 10.78 -12.59
C SER A 113 -10.36 10.33 -12.54
N ALA A 114 -10.12 9.02 -12.49
CA ALA A 114 -8.80 8.44 -12.53
C ALA A 114 -8.76 7.22 -13.44
N VAL A 115 -7.68 7.09 -14.19
CA VAL A 115 -7.29 5.82 -14.82
C VAL A 115 -6.24 5.18 -13.93
N ILE A 116 -6.44 3.90 -13.62
CA ILE A 116 -5.62 3.16 -12.69
C ILE A 116 -5.02 1.99 -13.44
N THR A 117 -3.70 1.91 -13.49
CA THR A 117 -2.99 0.80 -14.15
C THR A 117 -2.15 0.05 -13.14
N ARG A 118 -2.10 -1.26 -13.24
CA ARG A 118 -1.23 -2.14 -12.46
C ARG A 118 -0.42 -3.02 -13.38
N LYS A 119 0.90 -3.01 -13.21
CA LYS A 119 1.81 -3.90 -13.93
C LYS A 119 2.84 -4.51 -12.97
N VAL A 120 3.45 -5.60 -13.40
CA VAL A 120 4.57 -6.22 -12.69
C VAL A 120 5.87 -5.80 -13.37
N VAL A 121 6.80 -5.25 -12.60
CA VAL A 121 8.14 -4.89 -13.05
C VAL A 121 9.18 -5.64 -12.23
N ARG A 122 10.30 -6.01 -12.85
CA ARG A 122 11.41 -6.63 -12.14
C ARG A 122 12.45 -5.55 -11.83
N GLU A 123 12.69 -5.33 -10.54
CA GLU A 123 13.62 -4.31 -10.06
C GLU A 123 14.51 -4.85 -8.94
N LEU A 124 15.68 -4.24 -8.77
CA LEU A 124 16.55 -4.50 -7.63
C LEU A 124 15.96 -3.86 -6.37
N TRP A 125 15.60 -4.71 -5.41
CA TRP A 125 15.20 -4.27 -4.08
C TRP A 125 16.12 -4.90 -3.04
N ARG A 126 16.88 -4.05 -2.33
CA ARG A 126 17.88 -4.45 -1.31
C ARG A 126 18.87 -5.50 -1.82
N GLY A 127 19.43 -5.25 -3.01
CA GLY A 127 20.48 -6.09 -3.59
C GLY A 127 19.98 -7.41 -4.20
N SER A 128 18.67 -7.61 -4.32
CA SER A 128 18.11 -8.77 -5.03
C SER A 128 17.00 -8.35 -5.99
N GLU A 129 16.94 -8.98 -7.15
CA GLU A 129 15.81 -8.78 -8.07
C GLU A 129 14.52 -9.29 -7.43
N ARG A 130 13.47 -8.48 -7.54
CA ARG A 130 12.13 -8.77 -7.05
C ARG A 130 11.10 -8.32 -8.07
N ASP A 131 9.99 -9.04 -8.11
CA ASP A 131 8.83 -8.66 -8.91
C ASP A 131 7.99 -7.66 -8.08
N LEU A 132 8.02 -6.39 -8.46
CA LEU A 132 7.26 -5.31 -7.85
C LEU A 132 5.95 -5.12 -8.60
N HIS A 133 4.89 -4.78 -7.87
CA HIS A 133 3.61 -4.40 -8.44
C HIS A 133 3.54 -2.88 -8.45
N GLU A 134 3.75 -2.27 -9.61
CA GLU A 134 3.55 -0.85 -9.82
C GLU A 134 2.08 -0.58 -10.08
N VAL A 135 1.51 0.39 -9.37
CA VAL A 135 0.17 0.90 -9.58
C VAL A 135 0.25 2.41 -9.80
N ILE A 136 -0.22 2.86 -10.95
CA ILE A 136 -0.24 4.28 -11.32
C ILE A 136 -1.68 4.75 -11.34
N HIS A 137 -1.98 5.78 -10.57
CA HIS A 137 -3.25 6.51 -10.58
C HIS A 137 -3.07 7.83 -11.31
N SER A 138 -3.65 7.97 -12.49
CA SER A 138 -3.63 9.23 -13.27
C SER A 138 -4.98 9.92 -13.14
N PHE A 139 -5.07 10.91 -12.24
CA PHE A 139 -6.27 11.70 -12.01
C PHE A 139 -6.41 12.83 -13.03
N ARG A 140 -7.65 13.03 -13.50
CA ARG A 140 -8.05 14.13 -14.37
C ARG A 140 -9.05 15.02 -13.62
N GLY A 141 -8.71 16.30 -13.52
CA GLY A 141 -9.50 17.34 -12.86
C GLY A 141 -9.00 18.71 -13.29
N GLU A 142 -9.13 19.71 -12.41
CA GLU A 142 -8.57 21.04 -12.65
C GLU A 142 -7.03 21.03 -12.73
N ASN A 143 -6.39 20.20 -11.89
CA ASN A 143 -4.95 19.90 -11.96
C ASN A 143 -4.76 18.41 -12.30
N ALA A 144 -3.72 18.10 -13.07
CA ALA A 144 -3.32 16.72 -13.31
C ALA A 144 -2.54 16.21 -12.09
N ILE A 145 -3.00 15.11 -11.50
CA ILE A 145 -2.31 14.45 -10.38
C ILE A 145 -1.98 13.04 -10.81
N GLU A 146 -0.72 12.65 -10.65
CA GLU A 146 -0.29 11.27 -10.83
C GLU A 146 0.28 10.71 -9.54
N ILE A 147 -0.13 9.50 -9.18
CA ILE A 147 0.42 8.77 -8.03
C ILE A 147 0.98 7.45 -8.53
N ASP A 148 2.31 7.31 -8.49
CA ASP A 148 3.02 6.07 -8.79
C ASP A 148 3.36 5.35 -7.49
N SER A 149 2.78 4.17 -7.27
CA SER A 149 2.98 3.36 -6.07
C SER A 149 3.58 2.00 -6.42
N ALA A 150 4.68 1.63 -5.76
CA ALA A 150 5.29 0.30 -5.88
C ALA A 150 5.02 -0.54 -4.62
N TYR A 151 4.49 -1.74 -4.82
CA TYR A 151 4.18 -2.71 -3.77
C TYR A 151 5.04 -3.96 -3.90
N LEU A 152 5.42 -4.52 -2.76
CA LEU A 152 6.12 -5.80 -2.67
C LEU A 152 5.32 -6.76 -1.80
N ARG A 153 5.09 -7.98 -2.31
CA ARG A 153 4.32 -9.02 -1.60
C ARG A 153 4.92 -9.33 -0.23
N GLY A 154 4.06 -9.46 0.77
CA GLY A 154 4.42 -9.69 2.18
C GLY A 154 4.99 -8.47 2.91
N VAL A 155 5.43 -7.44 2.15
CA VAL A 155 6.03 -6.23 2.70
C VAL A 155 4.98 -5.12 2.77
N GLY A 156 4.33 -4.76 1.67
CA GLY A 156 3.43 -3.61 1.60
C GLY A 156 3.84 -2.61 0.52
N LEU A 157 3.35 -1.38 0.66
CA LEU A 157 3.82 -0.21 -0.09
C LEU A 157 5.29 0.05 0.24
N ILE A 158 6.18 -0.01 -0.76
CA ILE A 158 7.62 0.23 -0.59
C ILE A 158 8.08 1.59 -1.13
N ARG A 159 7.33 2.15 -2.09
CA ARG A 159 7.61 3.45 -2.71
C ARG A 159 6.28 4.06 -3.14
N GLN A 160 6.16 5.36 -2.98
CA GLN A 160 5.14 6.16 -3.65
C GLN A 160 5.71 7.51 -4.05
N ASP A 161 5.42 7.93 -5.27
CA ASP A 161 5.71 9.26 -5.80
C ASP A 161 4.41 9.93 -6.22
N VAL A 162 4.27 11.21 -5.87
CA VAL A 162 3.11 12.02 -6.25
C VAL A 162 3.61 13.19 -7.09
N TYR A 163 2.96 13.35 -8.23
CA TYR A 163 3.21 14.41 -9.19
C TYR A 163 1.97 15.28 -9.32
N GLU A 164 2.16 16.59 -9.36
CA GLU A 164 1.13 17.57 -9.69
C GLU A 164 1.62 18.38 -10.88
N ASN A 165 0.90 18.34 -12.00
CA ASN A 165 1.30 18.98 -13.26
C ASN A 165 2.78 18.67 -13.63
N ASP A 166 3.13 17.39 -13.58
CA ASP A 166 4.47 16.82 -13.84
C ASP A 166 5.58 17.18 -12.83
N LEU A 167 5.28 18.00 -11.82
CA LEU A 167 6.23 18.30 -10.74
C LEU A 167 6.08 17.27 -9.61
N GLN A 168 7.18 16.59 -9.24
CA GLN A 168 7.18 15.70 -8.08
C GLN A 168 7.03 16.52 -6.79
N VAL A 169 5.84 16.47 -6.19
CA VAL A 169 5.51 17.22 -4.97
C VAL A 169 5.74 16.41 -3.69
N ARG A 170 5.69 15.07 -3.79
CA ARG A 170 5.86 14.18 -2.64
C ARG A 170 6.53 12.87 -3.03
N ARG A 171 7.38 12.39 -2.12
CA ARG A 171 7.99 11.07 -2.18
C ARG A 171 7.79 10.36 -0.85
N LEU A 172 7.53 9.07 -0.91
CA LEU A 172 7.47 8.14 0.20
C LEU A 172 8.33 6.92 -0.14
N ARG A 173 9.20 6.49 0.79
CA ARG A 173 10.07 5.31 0.64
C ARG A 173 10.09 4.51 1.93
N LEU A 174 9.89 3.20 1.85
CA LEU A 174 9.92 2.34 3.04
C LEU A 174 11.34 2.29 3.59
N LEU A 175 11.49 2.76 4.83
CA LEU A 175 12.70 2.59 5.61
C LEU A 175 12.74 1.15 6.12
N ALA A 176 13.84 0.47 5.84
CA ALA A 176 14.14 -0.79 6.49
C ALA A 176 14.28 -0.54 7.99
N ARG A 177 13.28 -0.90 8.80
CA ARG A 177 13.59 -1.30 10.18
C ARG A 177 13.97 -2.77 10.15
N GLU A 178 15.24 -3.07 10.39
CA GLU A 178 15.62 -4.36 10.94
C GLU A 178 15.04 -4.45 12.34
N SER A 179 13.93 -5.16 12.51
CA SER A 179 13.50 -5.64 13.82
C SER A 179 12.23 -6.47 13.65
N GLY A 180 12.35 -7.80 13.76
CA GLY A 180 11.17 -8.66 13.88
C GLY A 180 11.31 -10.12 13.48
N GLU A 181 12.49 -10.62 13.08
CA GLU A 181 12.75 -12.05 13.21
C GLU A 181 13.03 -12.30 14.70
N THR A 182 11.98 -12.46 15.50
CA THR A 182 12.13 -13.17 16.77
C THR A 182 12.42 -14.61 16.42
N ALA A 183 13.70 -14.90 16.16
CA ALA A 183 14.31 -16.16 16.49
C ALA A 183 14.21 -16.35 18.01
N THR A 184 13.01 -16.67 18.49
CA THR A 184 12.89 -17.30 19.80
C THR A 184 13.40 -18.71 19.60
N LYS A 185 14.64 -18.90 20.05
CA LYS A 185 15.32 -20.17 20.21
C LYS A 185 14.33 -21.25 20.63
N ASP A 186 14.33 -22.31 19.84
CA ASP A 186 13.97 -23.66 20.24
C ASP A 186 14.57 -23.92 21.64
N PRO A 187 13.78 -24.13 22.71
CA PRO A 187 14.34 -24.63 23.95
C PRO A 187 14.82 -26.05 23.64
N ALA A 188 16.14 -26.14 23.47
CA ALA A 188 16.87 -27.36 23.32
C ALA A 188 16.30 -28.42 24.26
N LYS A 189 15.91 -29.54 23.64
CA LYS A 189 15.97 -30.89 24.20
C LYS A 189 16.86 -30.95 25.45
N ASP A 190 16.27 -31.38 26.56
CA ASP A 190 17.01 -31.94 27.67
C ASP A 190 18.00 -33.01 27.17
N PRO A 191 19.21 -33.02 27.74
CA PRO A 191 19.75 -34.31 28.15
C PRO A 191 20.52 -34.20 29.48
N LYS A 192 19.90 -34.66 30.57
CA LYS A 192 20.31 -35.86 31.34
C LYS A 192 19.59 -35.93 32.68
#